data_AF-A0A151QKX3-F1
#
_entry.id   AF-A0A151QKX3-F1
#
_cell.length_a   1.000
_cell.length_b   1.000
_cell.length_c   1.000
_cell.angle_alpha   90.00
_cell.angle_beta   90.00
_cell.angle_gamma   90.00
#
_symmetry.space_group_name_H-M   'P 1'
#
loop_
_entity.id
_entity.type
_entity.pdbx_description
1 polymer ?
#
loop_
_entity_poly.entity_id
_entity_poly.type
_entity_poly.pdbx_seq_one_letter_code
_entity_poly.pdbx_strand_id
1 'polypeptide(L)'
;MGKSTDPPHFYMYHCFFRDLGVCLPFTQFECDFLNFVNSAPCQLHPNSWGFLRAFQVLCTVLGIEVSLPVFLHFYQLKVGVPPYGILSLSGSRDGGLFTLYSQSYKNFKQEFF
;
A
#
# COMPACT_ATOMS: atom_id res chain seq x y z
N MET A 1 7.48 -5.44 31.10
CA MET A 1 7.55 -4.28 30.18
C MET A 1 6.30 -3.44 30.43
N GLY A 2 6.45 -2.17 30.79
CA GLY A 2 5.32 -1.27 31.07
C GLY A 2 4.50 -1.04 29.81
N LYS A 3 3.16 -1.09 29.93
CA LYS A 3 2.28 -0.65 28.85
C LYS A 3 2.51 0.85 28.64
N SER A 4 2.85 1.24 27.42
CA SER A 4 2.90 2.64 27.01
C SER A 4 1.53 3.26 27.28
N THR A 5 1.48 4.43 27.92
CA THR A 5 0.25 5.21 28.11
C THR A 5 -0.18 5.95 26.86
N ASP A 6 0.65 5.91 25.81
CA ASP A 6 0.37 6.60 24.57
C ASP A 6 -0.79 5.93 23.83
N PRO A 7 -1.66 6.72 23.18
CA PRO A 7 -2.69 6.17 22.32
C PRO A 7 -2.05 5.32 21.19
N PRO A 8 -2.77 4.32 20.68
CA PRO A 8 -2.30 3.53 19.54
C PRO A 8 -1.95 4.45 18.37
N HIS A 9 -0.73 4.33 17.87
CA HIS A 9 -0.23 5.10 16.73
C HIS A 9 0.50 4.18 15.76
N PHE A 10 0.64 4.64 14.52
CA PHE A 10 1.43 3.98 13.49
C PHE A 10 2.20 5.04 12.70
N TYR A 11 3.30 4.63 12.07
CA TYR A 11 4.10 5.50 11.24
C TYR A 11 3.66 5.39 9.77
N MET A 12 3.74 6.49 9.04
CA MET A 12 3.64 6.51 7.58
C MET A 12 4.75 7.38 6.98
N TYR A 13 4.98 7.24 5.67
CA TYR A 13 5.82 8.18 4.96
C TYR A 13 4.97 9.32 4.40
N HIS A 14 5.42 10.56 4.58
CA HIS A 14 4.77 11.78 4.10
C HIS A 14 4.45 11.74 2.60
N CYS A 15 5.30 11.07 1.80
CA CYS A 15 5.07 10.88 0.37
C CYS A 15 3.77 10.12 0.03
N PHE A 16 3.26 9.30 0.95
CA PHE A 16 1.99 8.59 0.75
C PHE A 16 0.82 9.58 0.62
N PHE A 17 0.82 10.62 1.45
CA PHE A 17 -0.18 11.68 1.40
C PHE A 17 0.08 12.63 0.24
N ARG A 18 1.33 13.13 0.14
CA ARG A 18 1.71 14.17 -0.83
C ARG A 18 1.60 13.72 -2.28
N ASP A 19 2.13 12.53 -2.59
CA ASP A 19 2.36 12.11 -3.97
C ASP A 19 1.40 11.00 -4.42
N LEU A 20 0.92 10.16 -3.48
CA LEU A 20 0.08 9.01 -3.79
C LEU A 20 -1.40 9.22 -3.44
N GLY A 21 -1.73 10.36 -2.82
CA GLY A 21 -3.10 10.72 -2.47
C GLY A 21 -3.76 9.74 -1.49
N VAL A 22 -2.97 9.08 -0.63
CA VAL A 22 -3.50 8.32 0.50
C VAL A 22 -4.16 9.29 1.47
N CYS A 23 -5.33 8.95 1.97
CA CYS A 23 -6.08 9.78 2.91
C CYS A 23 -6.40 9.00 4.19
N LEU A 24 -6.49 9.70 5.32
CA LEU A 24 -7.01 9.15 6.57
C LEU A 24 -8.45 9.64 6.83
N PRO A 25 -9.32 8.81 7.45
CA PRO A 25 -9.09 7.40 7.77
C PRO A 25 -8.94 6.54 6.50
N PHE A 26 -8.20 5.43 6.60
CA PHE A 26 -8.09 4.49 5.47
C PHE A 26 -9.48 3.99 5.05
N THR A 27 -9.61 3.74 3.76
CA THR A 27 -10.79 3.06 3.22
C THR A 27 -10.87 1.62 3.72
N GLN A 28 -12.07 1.03 3.69
CA GLN A 28 -12.25 -0.37 4.08
C GLN A 28 -11.35 -1.31 3.26
N PHE A 29 -11.22 -1.06 1.96
CA PHE A 29 -10.35 -1.82 1.07
C PHE A 29 -8.87 -1.77 1.47
N GLU A 30 -8.35 -0.59 1.84
CA GLU A 30 -6.96 -0.46 2.29
C GLU A 30 -6.75 -1.17 3.63
N CYS A 31 -7.71 -1.06 4.56
CA CYS A 31 -7.70 -1.81 5.81
C CYS A 31 -7.71 -3.33 5.57
N ASP A 32 -8.58 -3.82 4.70
CA ASP A 32 -8.69 -5.24 4.36
C ASP A 32 -7.40 -5.76 3.73
N PHE A 33 -6.79 -4.98 2.85
CA PHE A 33 -5.50 -5.32 2.26
C PHE A 33 -4.39 -5.40 3.33
N LEU A 34 -4.25 -4.37 4.19
CA LEU A 34 -3.24 -4.34 5.25
C LEU A 34 -3.41 -5.48 6.25
N ASN A 35 -4.65 -5.82 6.60
CA ASN A 35 -5.00 -6.98 7.42
C ASN A 35 -4.63 -8.29 6.73
N PHE A 36 -4.94 -8.43 5.44
CA PHE A 36 -4.62 -9.61 4.64
C PHE A 36 -3.11 -9.88 4.57
N VAL A 37 -2.30 -8.84 4.35
CA VAL A 37 -0.83 -8.97 4.33
C VAL A 37 -0.19 -8.94 5.72
N ASN A 38 -0.99 -8.73 6.77
CA ASN A 38 -0.57 -8.60 8.16
C ASN A 38 0.65 -7.65 8.32
N SER A 39 0.52 -6.43 7.81
CA SER A 39 1.61 -5.45 7.85
C SER A 39 1.12 -4.03 8.11
N ALA A 40 1.99 -3.24 8.73
CA ALA A 40 1.77 -1.82 8.96
C ALA A 40 1.87 -1.01 7.66
N PRO A 41 1.18 0.14 7.55
CA PRO A 41 1.23 1.01 6.39
C PRO A 41 2.65 1.37 5.90
N CYS A 42 3.59 1.62 6.82
CA CYS A 42 4.98 1.96 6.52
C CYS A 42 5.84 0.79 6.00
N GLN A 43 5.37 -0.45 6.13
CA GLN A 43 6.06 -1.62 5.61
C GLN A 43 5.78 -1.84 4.13
N LEU A 44 4.78 -1.15 3.57
CA LEU A 44 4.43 -1.21 2.17
C LEU A 44 5.24 -0.18 1.36
N HIS A 45 5.74 -0.58 0.18
CA HIS A 45 6.48 0.32 -0.70
C HIS A 45 5.57 1.42 -1.28
N PRO A 46 6.07 2.66 -1.52
CA PRO A 46 5.28 3.73 -2.13
C PRO A 46 4.54 3.31 -3.42
N ASN A 47 5.23 2.67 -4.37
CA ASN A 47 4.56 2.19 -5.59
C ASN A 47 3.37 1.24 -5.32
N SER A 48 3.38 0.50 -4.22
CA SER A 48 2.31 -0.43 -3.87
C SER A 48 1.07 0.31 -3.33
N TRP A 49 1.27 1.38 -2.56
CA TRP A 49 0.20 2.33 -2.24
C TRP A 49 -0.39 2.95 -3.52
N GLY A 50 0.46 3.29 -4.49
CA GLY A 50 0.01 3.77 -5.80
C GLY A 50 -0.92 2.79 -6.52
N PHE A 51 -0.63 1.48 -6.48
CA PHE A 51 -1.51 0.46 -7.07
C PHE A 51 -2.86 0.35 -6.38
N LEU A 52 -2.89 0.36 -5.03
CA LEU A 52 -4.15 0.36 -4.28
C LEU A 52 -5.01 1.55 -4.70
N ARG A 53 -4.41 2.75 -4.74
CA ARG A 53 -5.11 3.99 -5.10
C ARG A 53 -5.62 3.96 -6.55
N ALA A 54 -4.77 3.57 -7.49
CA ALA A 54 -5.15 3.48 -8.90
C ALA A 54 -6.30 2.49 -9.12
N PHE A 55 -6.30 1.36 -8.40
CA PHE A 55 -7.37 0.37 -8.49
C PHE A 55 -8.70 0.91 -7.97
N GLN A 56 -8.70 1.59 -6.82
CA GLN A 56 -9.91 2.25 -6.29
C GLN A 56 -10.47 3.29 -7.26
N VAL A 57 -9.59 4.12 -7.84
CA VAL A 57 -10.00 5.13 -8.83
C VAL A 57 -10.60 4.47 -10.07
N LEU A 58 -9.95 3.42 -10.59
CA LEU A 58 -10.47 2.65 -11.73
C LEU A 58 -11.85 2.07 -11.44
N CYS A 59 -12.03 1.39 -10.31
CA CYS A 59 -13.33 0.84 -9.89
C CYS A 59 -14.40 1.93 -9.79
N THR A 60 -14.06 3.07 -9.21
CA THR A 60 -14.97 4.23 -9.08
C THR A 60 -15.40 4.74 -10.45
N VAL A 61 -14.46 4.91 -11.38
CA VAL A 61 -14.75 5.38 -12.75
C VAL A 61 -15.61 4.38 -13.53
N LEU A 62 -15.38 3.08 -13.33
CA LEU A 62 -16.16 2.02 -13.96
C LEU A 62 -17.52 1.76 -13.28
N GLY A 63 -17.79 2.37 -12.13
CA GLY A 63 -19.01 2.15 -11.36
C GLY A 63 -19.10 0.74 -10.75
N ILE A 64 -17.96 0.11 -10.49
CA ILE A 64 -17.88 -1.23 -9.88
C ILE A 64 -17.36 -1.16 -8.45
N GLU A 65 -17.73 -2.12 -7.62
CA GLU A 65 -17.24 -2.23 -6.26
C GLU A 65 -15.75 -2.64 -6.23
N VAL A 66 -14.98 -2.04 -5.33
CA VAL A 66 -13.58 -2.39 -5.11
C VAL A 66 -13.51 -3.74 -4.38
N SER A 67 -12.81 -4.71 -4.96
CA SER A 67 -12.73 -6.08 -4.42
C SER A 67 -11.30 -6.53 -4.21
N LEU A 68 -10.96 -6.94 -2.97
CA LEU A 68 -9.64 -7.46 -2.62
C LEU A 68 -9.26 -8.72 -3.42
N PRO A 69 -10.12 -9.74 -3.57
CA PRO A 69 -9.82 -10.89 -4.43
C PRO A 69 -9.50 -10.51 -5.88
N VAL A 70 -10.24 -9.56 -6.45
CA VAL A 70 -9.99 -9.08 -7.82
C VAL A 70 -8.66 -8.34 -7.90
N PHE A 71 -8.34 -7.50 -6.91
CA PHE A 71 -7.05 -6.84 -6.84
C PHE A 71 -5.90 -7.87 -6.79
N LEU A 72 -6.01 -8.89 -5.95
CA LEU A 72 -4.98 -9.94 -5.80
C LEU A 72 -4.86 -10.86 -7.01
N HIS A 73 -5.83 -10.86 -7.93
CA HIS A 73 -5.69 -11.54 -9.23
C HIS A 73 -4.66 -10.83 -10.13
N PHE A 74 -4.66 -9.50 -10.15
CA PHE A 74 -3.78 -8.70 -10.98
C PHE A 74 -2.43 -8.38 -10.35
N TYR A 75 -2.30 -8.49 -9.02
CA TYR A 75 -1.09 -8.14 -8.30
C TYR A 75 -0.60 -9.25 -7.40
N GLN A 76 0.71 -9.48 -7.43
CA GLN A 76 1.42 -10.39 -6.53
C GLN A 76 2.27 -9.60 -5.53
N LEU A 77 2.30 -10.09 -4.30
CA LEU A 77 3.14 -9.55 -3.23
C LEU A 77 4.56 -10.13 -3.31
N LYS A 78 5.56 -9.27 -3.16
CA LYS A 78 6.97 -9.61 -3.05
C LYS A 78 7.50 -9.06 -1.74
N VAL A 79 8.06 -9.94 -0.93
CA VAL A 79 8.70 -9.57 0.34
C VAL A 79 10.17 -9.26 0.06
N GLY A 80 10.62 -8.07 0.46
CA GLY A 80 12.04 -7.72 0.40
C GLY A 80 12.90 -8.63 1.27
N VAL A 81 14.22 -8.55 1.09
CA VAL A 81 15.16 -9.41 1.84
C VAL A 81 15.11 -9.09 3.36
N PRO A 82 15.07 -10.11 4.23
CA PRO A 82 15.15 -9.92 5.69
C PRO A 82 16.41 -9.17 6.14
N PRO A 83 16.40 -8.50 7.31
CA PRO A 83 15.34 -8.46 8.33
C PRO A 83 14.35 -7.28 8.18
N TYR A 84 14.57 -6.37 7.22
CA TYR A 84 13.75 -5.17 7.02
C TYR A 84 13.09 -5.16 5.63
N GLY A 85 12.62 -6.32 5.19
CA GLY A 85 12.00 -6.50 3.89
C GLY A 85 10.75 -5.64 3.76
N ILE A 86 10.80 -4.64 2.88
CA ILE A 86 9.60 -3.88 2.50
C ILE A 86 8.72 -4.77 1.62
N LEU A 87 7.42 -4.75 1.88
CA LEU A 87 6.42 -5.38 1.03
C LEU A 87 6.23 -4.55 -0.24
N SER A 88 6.35 -5.20 -1.38
CA SER A 88 6.15 -4.55 -2.69
C SER A 88 5.19 -5.38 -3.53
N LEU A 89 4.25 -4.69 -4.15
CA LEU A 89 3.37 -5.25 -5.17
C LEU A 89 4.03 -5.14 -6.54
N SER A 90 3.76 -6.13 -7.38
CA SER A 90 4.06 -6.10 -8.81
C SER A 90 2.93 -6.78 -9.57
N GLY A 91 2.82 -6.55 -10.87
CA GLY A 91 1.87 -7.29 -11.70
C GLY A 91 2.01 -8.80 -11.53
N SER A 92 0.89 -9.51 -11.58
CA SER A 92 0.85 -10.97 -11.55
C SER A 92 1.44 -11.56 -12.83
N ARG A 93 1.57 -12.89 -12.88
CA ARG A 93 2.09 -13.59 -14.07
C ARG A 93 1.17 -13.44 -15.29
N ASP A 94 -0.11 -13.22 -15.04
CA ASP A 94 -1.15 -13.06 -16.06
C ASP A 94 -1.29 -11.59 -16.51
N GLY A 95 -0.47 -10.69 -15.95
CA GLY A 95 -0.45 -9.26 -16.25
C GLY A 95 -0.96 -8.40 -15.09
N GLY A 96 -0.39 -7.20 -14.96
CA GLY A 96 -0.88 -6.18 -14.03
C GLY A 96 -1.68 -5.10 -14.77
N LEU A 97 -2.68 -4.50 -14.10
CA LEU A 97 -3.50 -3.43 -14.69
C LEU A 97 -2.74 -2.12 -14.88
N PHE A 98 -1.73 -1.87 -14.05
CA PHE A 98 -0.97 -0.63 -14.02
C PHE A 98 0.53 -0.89 -14.05
N THR A 99 1.27 0.07 -14.59
CA THR A 99 2.73 0.12 -14.51
C THR A 99 3.17 0.91 -13.28
N LEU A 100 4.45 0.77 -12.90
CA LEU A 100 5.00 1.49 -11.76
C LEU A 100 4.92 3.00 -11.99
N TYR A 101 4.47 3.74 -10.97
CA TYR A 101 4.50 5.20 -10.94
C TYR A 101 5.93 5.74 -11.15
N SER A 102 6.90 5.13 -10.47
CA SER A 102 8.32 5.36 -10.70
C SER A 102 9.09 4.05 -10.58
N GLN A 103 10.02 3.80 -11.50
CA GLN A 103 10.92 2.64 -11.43
C GLN A 103 11.80 2.63 -10.18
N SER A 104 12.05 3.82 -9.60
CA SER A 104 12.83 3.94 -8.38
C SER A 104 12.31 5.11 -7.54
N TYR A 105 11.31 4.81 -6.70
CA TYR A 105 10.89 5.75 -5.65
C TYR A 105 11.95 5.74 -4.55
N LYS A 106 12.93 6.66 -4.64
CA LYS A 106 14.08 6.73 -3.71
C LYS A 106 13.80 7.70 -2.57
N ASN A 107 14.61 7.62 -1.50
CA ASN A 107 14.70 8.58 -0.40
C ASN A 107 13.46 8.77 0.50
N PHE A 108 12.32 8.13 0.19
CA PHE A 108 11.09 8.22 1.01
C PHE A 108 11.28 7.82 2.48
N LYS A 109 12.26 6.97 2.78
CA LYS A 109 12.58 6.52 4.15
C LYS A 109 13.02 7.64 5.10
N GLN A 110 13.31 8.83 4.59
CA GLN A 110 13.66 10.00 5.40
C GLN A 110 12.45 10.90 5.71
N GLU A 111 11.29 10.60 5.12
CA GLU A 111 10.09 11.45 5.18
C GLU A 111 9.01 10.81 6.06
N PHE A 112 9.26 10.55 7.34
CA PHE A 112 8.23 10.02 8.24
C PHE A 112 7.21 11.10 8.64
N PHE A 113 5.94 10.70 8.74
CA PHE A 113 4.80 11.45 9.29
C PHE A 113 4.32 10.74 10.56
#